data_AF-A0A923NTM7-F1
#
_entry.id   AF-A0A923NTM7-F1
#
_cell.length_a   1.000
_cell.length_b   1.000
_cell.length_c   1.000
_cell.angle_alpha   90.00
_cell.angle_beta   90.00
_cell.angle_gamma   90.00
#
_symmetry.space_group_name_H-M   'P 1'
#
loop_
_entity.id
_entity.type
_entity.pdbx_description
1 polymer ?
#
loop_
_entity_poly.entity_id
_entity_poly.type
_entity_poly.pdbx_seq_one_letter_code
_entity_poly.pdbx_strand_id
1 'polypeptide(L)'
;MDTTNLKMRLMLEAEKEIVEGLTEAERYRYFLGRMQFLRYESGKENLISSDCSGSVCLAVLLATGCAIRVTADALFRKYFTKKNPEKDDIQAAFFITLYDRKLGSRIYKENEVCHVAGVCGRDVVLNCVEPYSELRSLSDMKPYYQANDYRVIVRGLDREALQKASDDNVDLFGADYQFEQIRNAIDGARG
;
A
#
# COMPACT_ATOMS: atom_id res chain seq x y z
N MET A 1 -13.95 -24.20 -3.69
CA MET A 1 -13.40 -22.97 -3.09
C MET A 1 -11.89 -23.11 -3.08
N ASP A 2 -11.16 -22.16 -3.66
CA ASP A 2 -9.70 -22.13 -3.61
C ASP A 2 -9.25 -22.06 -2.12
N THR A 3 -8.28 -22.88 -1.73
CA THR A 3 -7.75 -22.96 -0.36
C THR A 3 -7.19 -21.62 0.12
N THR A 4 -6.74 -20.77 -0.81
CA THR A 4 -6.23 -19.42 -0.53
C THR A 4 -7.35 -18.49 -0.05
N ASN A 5 -8.50 -18.51 -0.73
CA ASN A 5 -9.70 -17.75 -0.35
C ASN A 5 -10.18 -18.11 1.05
N LEU A 6 -10.18 -19.40 1.39
CA LEU A 6 -10.63 -19.87 2.70
C LEU A 6 -9.71 -19.36 3.82
N LYS A 7 -8.39 -19.46 3.65
CA LYS A 7 -7.43 -18.94 4.65
C LYS A 7 -7.60 -17.45 4.89
N MET A 8 -7.85 -16.69 3.82
CA MET A 8 -8.06 -15.25 3.92
C MET A 8 -9.37 -14.90 4.61
N ARG A 9 -10.46 -15.57 4.25
CA ARG A 9 -11.74 -15.40 4.97
C ARG A 9 -11.59 -15.72 6.46
N LEU A 10 -10.96 -16.84 6.80
CA LEU A 10 -10.70 -17.21 8.19
C LEU A 10 -9.82 -16.20 8.93
N MET A 11 -8.81 -15.62 8.27
CA MET A 11 -8.00 -14.55 8.86
C MET A 11 -8.85 -13.29 9.12
N LEU A 12 -9.64 -12.87 8.13
CA LEU A 12 -10.53 -11.71 8.25
C LEU A 12 -11.58 -11.93 9.34
N GLU A 13 -12.15 -13.13 9.43
CA GLU A 13 -13.09 -13.53 10.48
C GLU A 13 -12.43 -13.53 11.87
N ALA A 14 -11.24 -14.12 12.01
CA ALA A 14 -10.51 -14.17 13.27
C ALA A 14 -10.07 -12.79 13.77
N GLU A 15 -9.85 -11.84 12.87
CA GLU A 15 -9.41 -10.48 13.19
C GLU A 15 -10.57 -9.49 13.26
N LYS A 16 -11.79 -9.92 12.94
CA LYS A 16 -12.99 -9.07 12.85
C LYS A 16 -13.21 -8.25 14.12
N GLU A 17 -13.20 -8.88 15.28
CA GLU A 17 -13.42 -8.20 16.57
C GLU A 17 -12.34 -7.14 16.86
N ILE A 18 -11.09 -7.40 16.46
CA ILE A 18 -9.99 -6.45 16.62
C ILE A 18 -10.20 -5.23 15.72
N VAL A 19 -10.54 -5.46 14.44
CA VAL A 19 -10.63 -4.37 13.46
C VAL A 19 -11.92 -3.56 13.54
N GLU A 20 -13.01 -4.13 14.06
CA GLU A 20 -14.29 -3.43 14.21
C GLU A 20 -14.19 -2.19 15.11
N GLY A 21 -13.36 -2.25 16.16
CA GLY A 21 -13.12 -1.13 17.08
C GLY A 21 -12.17 -0.04 16.55
N LEU A 22 -11.55 -0.26 15.38
CA LEU A 22 -10.54 0.63 14.82
C LEU A 22 -11.11 1.58 13.76
N THR A 23 -10.56 2.79 13.71
CA THR A 23 -10.77 3.73 12.59
C THR A 23 -10.10 3.21 11.30
N GLU A 24 -10.45 3.75 10.12
CA GLU A 24 -9.81 3.36 8.85
C GLU A 24 -8.28 3.51 8.91
N ALA A 25 -7.77 4.60 9.50
CA ALA A 25 -6.34 4.82 9.62
C ALA A 25 -5.65 3.82 10.55
N GLU A 26 -6.30 3.45 11.65
CA GLU A 26 -5.79 2.41 12.57
C GLU A 26 -5.80 1.03 11.91
N ARG A 27 -6.86 0.68 11.18
CA ARG A 27 -6.91 -0.57 10.38
C ARG A 27 -5.79 -0.61 9.36
N TYR A 28 -5.57 0.49 8.64
CA TYR A 28 -4.49 0.61 7.66
C TYR A 28 -3.12 0.33 8.30
N ARG A 29 -2.83 0.97 9.45
CA ARG A 29 -1.57 0.76 10.20
C ARG A 29 -1.44 -0.67 10.71
N TYR A 30 -2.54 -1.23 11.23
CA TYR A 30 -2.61 -2.60 11.72
C TYR A 30 -2.26 -3.59 10.60
N PHE A 31 -2.92 -3.49 9.44
CA PHE A 31 -2.66 -4.39 8.31
C PHE A 31 -1.26 -4.21 7.73
N LEU A 32 -0.72 -2.99 7.65
CA LEU A 32 0.69 -2.78 7.32
C LEU A 32 1.62 -3.53 8.29
N GLY A 33 1.36 -3.47 9.60
CA GLY A 33 2.12 -4.22 10.60
C GLY A 33 2.02 -5.74 10.41
N ARG A 34 0.83 -6.24 10.08
CA ARG A 34 0.59 -7.68 9.79
C ARG A 34 1.29 -8.18 8.54
N MET A 35 1.63 -7.27 7.62
CA MET A 35 2.36 -7.57 6.39
C MET A 35 3.89 -7.51 6.57
N GLN A 36 4.41 -7.54 7.80
CA GLN A 36 5.85 -7.69 8.02
C GLN A 36 6.31 -9.09 7.54
N PHE A 37 7.48 -9.13 6.88
CA PHE A 37 8.11 -10.33 6.32
C PHE A 37 7.36 -10.98 5.14
N LEU A 38 6.47 -10.26 4.46
CA LEU A 38 5.98 -10.70 3.15
C LEU A 38 7.12 -10.74 2.15
N ARG A 39 7.12 -11.77 1.30
CA ARG A 39 8.11 -11.87 0.22
C ARG A 39 7.89 -10.75 -0.80
N TYR A 40 8.95 -10.07 -1.19
CA TYR A 40 8.85 -9.12 -2.29
C TYR A 40 8.66 -9.86 -3.62
N GLU A 41 7.63 -9.48 -4.37
CA GLU A 41 7.40 -9.99 -5.72
C GLU A 41 6.76 -8.89 -6.58
N SER A 42 7.46 -8.48 -7.64
CA SER A 42 7.02 -7.39 -8.52
C SER A 42 5.64 -7.69 -9.12
N GLY A 43 4.72 -6.74 -9.02
CA GLY A 43 3.37 -6.87 -9.54
C GLY A 43 2.39 -7.57 -8.59
N LYS A 44 2.84 -8.15 -7.47
CA LYS A 44 1.97 -8.86 -6.52
C LYS A 44 1.38 -7.97 -5.43
N GLU A 45 0.29 -8.44 -4.87
CA GLU A 45 -0.48 -7.77 -3.81
C GLU A 45 -1.37 -8.75 -3.03
N ASN A 46 -0.75 -9.68 -2.33
CA ASN A 46 -1.45 -10.63 -1.47
C ASN A 46 -0.72 -10.82 -0.13
N LEU A 47 -1.29 -11.67 0.73
CA LEU A 47 -0.76 -11.93 2.08
C LEU A 47 0.44 -12.92 2.11
N ILE A 48 0.99 -13.27 0.95
CA ILE A 48 2.17 -14.15 0.82
C ILE A 48 3.31 -13.37 0.16
N SER A 49 3.01 -12.64 -0.91
CA SER A 49 3.93 -11.78 -1.61
C SER A 49 3.30 -10.47 -2.07
N SER A 50 4.11 -9.43 -2.09
CA SER A 50 3.67 -8.08 -2.48
C SER A 50 4.82 -7.26 -3.04
N ASP A 51 4.52 -6.27 -3.87
CA ASP A 51 5.46 -5.19 -4.19
C ASP A 51 5.22 -3.94 -3.34
N CYS A 52 6.07 -2.93 -3.52
CA CYS A 52 5.98 -1.68 -2.78
C CYS A 52 4.57 -1.06 -2.83
N SER A 53 4.00 -0.92 -4.02
CA SER A 53 2.67 -0.36 -4.25
C SER A 53 1.55 -1.32 -3.88
N GLY A 54 1.74 -2.63 -4.10
CA GLY A 54 0.79 -3.68 -3.76
C GLY A 54 0.54 -3.76 -2.27
N SER A 55 1.59 -3.59 -1.45
CA SER A 55 1.44 -3.58 0.02
C SER A 55 0.57 -2.41 0.48
N VAL A 56 0.73 -1.23 -0.13
CA VAL A 56 -0.10 -0.07 0.17
C VAL A 56 -1.54 -0.27 -0.33
N CYS A 57 -1.73 -0.76 -1.55
CA CYS A 57 -3.06 -1.04 -2.12
C CYS A 57 -3.83 -2.06 -1.27
N LEU A 58 -3.17 -3.15 -0.87
CA LEU A 58 -3.77 -4.18 -0.02
C LEU A 58 -4.16 -3.64 1.36
N ALA A 59 -3.29 -2.85 2.01
CA ALA A 59 -3.64 -2.21 3.28
C ALA A 59 -4.81 -1.22 3.14
N VAL A 60 -4.88 -0.45 2.04
CA VAL A 60 -5.99 0.45 1.76
C VAL A 60 -7.29 -0.34 1.59
N LEU A 61 -7.26 -1.42 0.81
CA LEU A 61 -8.41 -2.30 0.60
C LEU A 61 -8.89 -2.90 1.92
N LEU A 62 -8.00 -3.44 2.74
CA LEU A 62 -8.36 -4.05 4.02
C LEU A 62 -8.89 -3.01 5.04
N ALA A 63 -8.39 -1.78 4.99
CA ALA A 63 -8.79 -0.70 5.91
C ALA A 63 -10.15 -0.08 5.57
N THR A 64 -10.38 0.16 4.27
CA THR A 64 -11.51 0.96 3.77
C THR A 64 -12.57 0.12 3.06
N GLY A 65 -12.16 -1.02 2.50
CA GLY A 65 -12.95 -1.81 1.55
C GLY A 65 -12.97 -1.26 0.13
N CYS A 66 -12.26 -0.16 -0.14
CA CYS A 66 -12.14 0.38 -1.49
C CYS A 66 -11.02 -0.33 -2.25
N ALA A 67 -11.35 -0.89 -3.41
CA ALA A 67 -10.40 -1.61 -4.23
C ALA A 67 -9.73 -0.67 -5.23
N ILE A 68 -8.40 -0.58 -5.14
CA ILE A 68 -7.53 -0.03 -6.18
C ILE A 68 -6.31 -0.92 -6.29
N ARG A 69 -5.78 -1.04 -7.51
CA ARG A 69 -4.46 -1.61 -7.76
C ARG A 69 -3.76 -0.78 -8.82
N VAL A 70 -2.77 0.00 -8.38
CA VAL A 70 -1.98 0.86 -9.26
C VAL A 70 -0.50 0.86 -8.85
N THR A 71 0.34 1.51 -9.67
CA THR A 71 1.77 1.71 -9.40
C THR A 71 2.01 2.74 -8.29
N ALA A 72 3.23 2.79 -7.76
CA ALA A 72 3.63 3.80 -6.76
C ALA A 72 3.43 5.25 -7.25
N ASP A 73 3.71 5.53 -8.53
CA ASP A 73 3.52 6.85 -9.13
C ASP A 73 2.03 7.22 -9.28
N ALA A 74 1.19 6.25 -9.67
CA ALA A 74 -0.25 6.46 -9.72
C ALA A 74 -0.85 6.67 -8.33
N LEU A 75 -0.41 5.92 -7.30
CA LEU A 75 -0.78 6.16 -5.90
C LEU A 75 -0.52 7.62 -5.52
N PHE A 76 0.68 8.13 -5.79
CA PHE A 76 1.07 9.50 -5.47
C PHE A 76 0.25 10.56 -6.20
N ARG A 77 0.00 10.37 -7.50
CA ARG A 77 -0.65 11.39 -8.34
C ARG A 77 -2.15 11.42 -8.20
N LYS A 78 -2.79 10.27 -7.95
CA LYS A 78 -4.25 10.13 -7.98
C LYS A 78 -4.88 10.02 -6.59
N TYR A 79 -4.25 9.30 -5.68
CA TYR A 79 -4.91 8.87 -4.44
C TYR A 79 -4.27 9.44 -3.17
N PHE A 80 -2.96 9.65 -3.16
CA PHE A 80 -2.25 10.23 -2.02
C PHE A 80 -1.89 11.69 -2.33
N THR A 81 -2.91 12.51 -2.51
CA THR A 81 -2.77 13.91 -2.95
C THR A 81 -2.84 14.91 -1.80
N LYS A 82 -3.38 14.52 -0.63
CA LYS A 82 -3.49 15.39 0.55
C LYS A 82 -2.10 15.79 1.04
N LYS A 83 -1.81 17.10 0.93
CA LYS A 83 -0.59 17.70 1.45
C LYS A 83 -0.74 17.92 2.96
N ASN A 84 0.35 17.73 3.70
CA ASN A 84 0.39 17.88 5.17
C ASN A 84 -0.72 17.10 5.87
N PRO A 85 -0.76 15.76 5.71
CA PRO A 85 -1.76 14.94 6.38
C PRO A 85 -1.64 15.04 7.90
N GLU A 86 -2.79 14.96 8.56
CA GLU A 86 -2.90 14.88 10.02
C GLU A 86 -2.42 13.51 10.50
N LYS A 87 -2.01 13.45 11.77
CA LYS A 87 -1.48 12.22 12.38
C LYS A 87 -2.44 11.03 12.29
N ASP A 88 -3.74 11.28 12.14
CA ASP A 88 -4.80 10.26 12.11
C ASP A 88 -5.30 9.97 10.69
N ASP A 89 -4.65 10.54 9.66
CA ASP A 89 -4.92 10.16 8.28
C ASP A 89 -4.23 8.83 7.90
N ILE A 90 -4.72 8.20 6.83
CA ILE A 90 -3.96 7.19 6.08
C ILE A 90 -2.86 7.91 5.31
N GLN A 91 -1.61 7.48 5.47
CA GLN A 91 -0.44 8.13 4.89
C GLN A 91 0.51 7.13 4.23
N ALA A 92 1.24 7.61 3.21
CA ALA A 92 2.34 6.88 2.59
C ALA A 92 3.51 7.81 2.32
N ALA A 93 4.72 7.25 2.39
CA ALA A 93 5.96 7.90 2.02
C ALA A 93 6.34 7.50 0.58
N PHE A 94 6.64 8.51 -0.24
CA PHE A 94 6.94 8.37 -1.66
C PHE A 94 8.37 8.79 -1.94
N PHE A 95 9.07 7.98 -2.73
CA PHE A 95 10.47 8.17 -3.10
C PHE A 95 10.53 8.51 -4.59
N ILE A 96 10.89 9.77 -4.86
CA ILE A 96 10.74 10.41 -6.17
C ILE A 96 12.13 10.70 -6.71
N THR A 97 12.38 10.31 -7.96
CA THR A 97 13.64 10.60 -8.67
C THR A 97 13.83 12.11 -8.91
N LEU A 98 15.05 12.62 -8.72
CA LEU A 98 15.40 14.00 -9.07
C LEU A 98 15.94 14.18 -10.51
N TYR A 99 16.13 13.09 -11.26
CA TYR A 99 16.50 13.08 -12.68
C TYR A 99 16.16 11.72 -13.29
N ASP A 100 16.22 11.60 -14.63
CA ASP A 100 16.02 10.33 -15.34
C ASP A 100 17.00 9.26 -14.85
N ARG A 101 16.48 8.16 -14.29
CA ARG A 101 17.29 7.13 -13.64
C ARG A 101 16.90 5.74 -14.11
N LYS A 102 17.90 4.94 -14.50
CA LYS A 102 17.71 3.51 -14.78
C LYS A 102 17.69 2.72 -13.47
N LEU A 103 16.58 2.04 -13.19
CA LEU A 103 16.43 1.09 -12.08
C LEU A 103 15.93 -0.23 -12.65
N GLY A 104 16.75 -1.28 -12.53
CA GLY A 104 16.51 -2.56 -13.19
C GLY A 104 16.41 -2.40 -14.73
N SER A 105 15.32 -2.90 -15.31
CA SER A 105 15.04 -2.83 -16.75
C SER A 105 14.38 -1.53 -17.20
N ARG A 106 13.95 -0.66 -16.26
CA ARG A 106 13.16 0.54 -16.54
C ARG A 106 13.97 1.82 -16.34
N ILE A 107 13.68 2.85 -17.15
CA ILE A 107 14.11 4.22 -16.89
C ILE A 107 12.93 4.96 -16.24
N TYR A 108 13.10 5.35 -14.98
CA TYR A 108 12.22 6.26 -14.28
C TYR A 108 12.54 7.68 -14.70
N LYS A 109 11.52 8.47 -15.02
CA LYS A 109 11.70 9.86 -15.43
C LYS A 109 11.94 10.76 -14.23
N GLU A 110 12.52 11.93 -14.45
CA GLU A 110 12.57 12.97 -13.43
C GLU A 110 11.18 13.22 -12.81
N ASN A 111 11.10 13.37 -11.48
CA ASN A 111 9.87 13.57 -10.72
C ASN A 111 8.88 12.40 -10.80
N GLU A 112 9.36 11.20 -11.14
CA GLU A 112 8.58 9.98 -11.09
C GLU A 112 8.80 9.25 -9.74
N VAL A 113 7.73 8.69 -9.19
CA VAL A 113 7.85 7.83 -7.99
C VAL A 113 8.37 6.46 -8.39
N CYS A 114 9.51 6.07 -7.83
CA CYS A 114 10.08 4.74 -8.04
C CYS A 114 9.77 3.75 -6.91
N HIS A 115 9.37 4.26 -5.75
CA HIS A 115 9.07 3.44 -4.57
C HIS A 115 8.06 4.13 -3.65
N VAL A 116 7.30 3.34 -2.91
CA VAL A 116 6.34 3.80 -1.90
C VAL A 116 6.41 2.89 -0.67
N ALA A 117 6.23 3.47 0.51
CA ALA A 117 6.15 2.75 1.77
C ALA A 117 4.94 3.26 2.57
N GLY A 118 4.07 2.36 3.04
CA GLY A 118 2.91 2.74 3.84
C GLY A 118 3.33 3.18 5.25
N VAL A 119 2.78 4.28 5.76
CA VAL A 119 3.09 4.78 7.11
C VAL A 119 2.23 4.04 8.12
N CYS A 120 2.87 3.24 8.99
CA CYS A 120 2.20 2.42 9.99
C CYS A 120 2.32 2.98 11.43
N GLY A 121 3.09 4.05 11.63
CA GLY A 121 3.23 4.71 12.93
C GLY A 121 4.00 6.02 12.83
N ARG A 122 4.26 6.67 13.97
CA ARG A 122 5.09 7.88 14.00
C ARG A 122 6.51 7.54 13.56
N ASP A 123 6.93 8.06 12.41
CA ASP A 123 8.22 7.78 11.78
C ASP A 123 8.42 6.30 11.36
N VAL A 124 7.38 5.46 11.41
CA VAL A 124 7.50 4.03 11.04
C VAL A 124 6.75 3.78 9.74
N VAL A 125 7.43 3.14 8.79
CA VAL A 125 6.86 2.71 7.52
C VAL A 125 7.04 1.21 7.33
N LEU A 126 6.08 0.57 6.64
CA LEU A 126 6.31 -0.74 6.06
C LEU A 126 7.02 -0.55 4.72
N ASN A 127 8.29 -0.92 4.67
CA ASN A 127 9.11 -0.85 3.48
C ASN A 127 9.12 -2.21 2.79
N CYS A 128 8.38 -2.35 1.69
CA CYS A 128 8.34 -3.59 0.90
C CYS A 128 9.32 -3.51 -0.28
N VAL A 129 10.49 -4.13 -0.12
CA VAL A 129 11.58 -4.21 -1.11
C VAL A 129 12.19 -5.62 -1.07
N GLU A 130 13.01 -5.99 -2.05
CA GLU A 130 13.69 -7.29 -2.03
C GLU A 130 14.60 -7.45 -0.79
N PRO A 131 14.61 -8.61 -0.11
CA PRO A 131 13.80 -9.81 -0.38
C PRO A 131 12.43 -9.84 0.34
N TYR A 132 12.24 -9.05 1.41
CA TYR A 132 11.03 -9.07 2.24
C TYR A 132 10.60 -7.67 2.67
N SER A 133 9.33 -7.51 3.03
CA SER A 133 8.83 -6.31 3.69
C SER A 133 9.30 -6.21 5.14
N GLU A 134 9.76 -5.01 5.53
CA GLU A 134 10.24 -4.75 6.88
C GLU A 134 9.73 -3.40 7.40
N LEU A 135 9.49 -3.33 8.70
CA LEU A 135 9.25 -2.07 9.37
C LEU A 135 10.56 -1.28 9.47
N ARG A 136 10.54 -0.02 9.04
CA ARG A 136 11.72 0.84 9.01
C ARG A 136 11.37 2.23 9.52
N SER A 137 12.37 2.90 10.08
CA SER A 137 12.27 4.33 10.40
C SER A 137 12.40 5.15 9.13
N LEU A 138 11.46 6.08 8.91
CA LEU A 138 11.52 7.01 7.79
C LEU A 138 12.67 8.01 7.97
N SER A 139 12.94 8.45 9.21
CA SER A 139 14.07 9.32 9.52
C SER A 139 15.43 8.65 9.27
N ASP A 140 15.55 7.33 9.43
CA ASP A 140 16.76 6.58 9.05
C ASP A 140 16.88 6.41 7.53
N MET A 141 15.76 6.15 6.84
CA MET A 141 15.76 5.95 5.39
C MET A 141 16.04 7.25 4.62
N LYS A 142 15.44 8.36 5.06
CA LYS A 142 15.42 9.61 4.31
C LYS A 142 16.81 10.15 3.94
N PRO A 143 17.80 10.22 4.85
CA PRO A 143 19.16 10.67 4.51
C PRO A 143 19.81 9.83 3.41
N TYR A 144 19.65 8.51 3.47
CA TYR A 144 20.19 7.60 2.45
C TYR A 144 19.60 7.91 1.06
N TYR A 145 18.27 8.02 0.97
CA TYR A 145 17.60 8.32 -0.30
C TYR A 145 17.94 9.72 -0.82
N GLN A 146 18.02 10.72 0.06
CA GLN A 146 18.40 12.08 -0.33
C GLN A 146 19.85 12.16 -0.84
N ALA A 147 20.79 11.43 -0.21
CA ALA A 147 22.17 11.31 -0.70
C ALA A 147 22.27 10.58 -2.04
N ASN A 148 21.23 9.83 -2.43
CA ASN A 148 21.11 9.15 -3.72
C ASN A 148 20.14 9.87 -4.65
N ASP A 149 19.99 11.19 -4.52
CA ASP A 149 19.19 12.05 -5.40
C ASP A 149 17.72 11.65 -5.53
N TYR A 150 17.12 11.21 -4.41
CA TYR A 150 15.68 11.07 -4.30
C TYR A 150 15.10 12.15 -3.40
N ARG A 151 13.89 12.59 -3.74
CA ARG A 151 13.04 13.34 -2.84
C ARG A 151 12.12 12.38 -2.11
N VAL A 152 12.09 12.47 -0.77
CA VAL A 152 11.17 11.69 0.07
C VAL A 152 10.05 12.60 0.54
N ILE A 153 8.81 12.23 0.22
CA ILE A 153 7.61 13.02 0.53
C ILE A 153 6.56 12.15 1.20
N VAL A 154 5.95 12.64 2.28
CA VAL A 154 4.75 12.02 2.85
C VAL A 154 3.49 12.72 2.31
N ARG A 155 2.48 11.92 1.97
CA ARG A 155 1.16 12.40 1.57
C ARG A 155 0.08 11.59 2.26
N GLY A 156 -1.07 12.24 2.47
CA GLY A 156 -2.28 11.58 2.95
C GLY A 156 -3.14 11.10 1.80
N LEU A 157 -3.94 10.10 2.10
CA LEU A 157 -4.99 9.60 1.21
C LEU A 157 -6.08 10.67 1.00
N ASP A 158 -6.46 10.85 -0.25
CA ASP A 158 -7.67 11.51 -0.69
C ASP A 158 -8.80 10.47 -0.73
N ARG A 159 -9.60 10.47 0.34
CA ARG A 159 -10.62 9.45 0.57
C ARG A 159 -11.75 9.51 -0.46
N GLU A 160 -12.04 10.70 -0.99
CA GLU A 160 -13.08 10.91 -2.01
C GLU A 160 -12.62 10.36 -3.36
N ALA A 161 -11.39 10.67 -3.77
CA ALA A 161 -10.80 10.12 -5.00
C ALA A 161 -10.73 8.59 -4.96
N LEU A 162 -10.37 8.02 -3.80
CA LEU A 162 -10.38 6.57 -3.59
C LEU A 162 -11.78 5.97 -3.72
N GLN A 163 -12.77 6.55 -3.03
CA GLN A 163 -14.15 6.04 -3.07
C GLN A 163 -14.66 6.04 -4.51
N LYS A 164 -14.50 7.17 -5.21
CA LYS A 164 -14.94 7.31 -6.60
C LYS A 164 -14.32 6.25 -7.51
N ALA A 165 -13.01 6.01 -7.41
CA ALA A 165 -12.35 5.00 -8.24
C ALA A 165 -12.85 3.59 -7.93
N SER A 166 -13.11 3.29 -6.65
CA SER A 166 -13.68 2.01 -6.23
C SER A 166 -15.10 1.81 -6.74
N ASP A 167 -15.95 2.84 -6.65
CA ASP A 167 -17.34 2.80 -7.10
C ASP A 167 -17.42 2.64 -8.63
N ASP A 168 -16.52 3.33 -9.36
CA ASP A 168 -16.40 3.23 -10.81
C ASP A 168 -15.71 1.92 -11.26
N ASN A 169 -15.17 1.13 -10.32
CA ASN A 169 -14.41 -0.10 -10.55
C ASN A 169 -13.26 0.09 -11.56
N VAL A 170 -12.53 1.19 -11.41
CA VAL A 170 -11.38 1.57 -12.27
C VAL A 170 -10.05 1.39 -11.54
N ASP A 171 -8.94 1.53 -12.29
CA ASP A 171 -7.59 1.55 -11.71
C ASP A 171 -7.25 0.26 -10.93
N LEU A 172 -7.52 -0.88 -11.57
CA LEU A 172 -7.18 -2.25 -11.14
C LEU A 172 -6.01 -2.83 -11.98
N PHE A 173 -5.07 -1.98 -12.39
CA PHE A 173 -3.96 -2.36 -13.26
C PHE A 173 -3.00 -3.35 -12.58
N GLY A 174 -2.92 -4.58 -13.09
CA GLY A 174 -2.06 -5.60 -12.48
C GLY A 174 -2.70 -6.30 -11.28
N ALA A 175 -4.01 -6.10 -11.06
CA ALA A 175 -4.79 -6.97 -10.19
C ALA A 175 -4.69 -8.39 -10.74
N ASP A 176 -4.03 -9.26 -9.99
CA ASP A 176 -3.98 -10.66 -10.34
C ASP A 176 -5.26 -11.37 -9.87
N TYR A 177 -5.43 -12.62 -10.30
CA TYR A 177 -6.57 -13.42 -9.89
C TYR A 177 -6.70 -13.54 -8.36
N GLN A 178 -5.59 -13.46 -7.62
CA GLN A 178 -5.62 -13.50 -6.16
C GLN A 178 -6.17 -12.19 -5.60
N PHE A 179 -5.83 -11.02 -6.15
CA PHE A 179 -6.44 -9.76 -5.70
C PHE A 179 -7.97 -9.75 -5.84
N GLU A 180 -8.49 -10.25 -6.97
CA GLU A 180 -9.94 -10.40 -7.19
C GLU A 180 -10.57 -11.35 -6.15
N GLN A 181 -9.87 -12.43 -5.81
CA GLN A 181 -10.26 -13.34 -4.74
C GLN A 181 -10.32 -12.64 -3.37
N ILE A 182 -9.35 -11.79 -3.04
CA ILE A 182 -9.33 -10.97 -1.82
C ILE A 182 -10.54 -10.05 -1.77
N ARG A 183 -10.79 -9.31 -2.86
CA ARG A 183 -11.93 -8.39 -2.95
C ARG A 183 -13.25 -9.12 -2.72
N ASN A 184 -13.48 -10.23 -3.41
CA ASN A 184 -14.68 -11.05 -3.25
C ASN A 184 -14.81 -11.67 -1.84
N ALA A 185 -13.68 -11.96 -1.17
CA ALA A 185 -13.70 -12.44 0.21
C ALA A 185 -14.11 -11.34 1.19
N ILE A 186 -13.66 -10.10 0.98
CA ILE A 186 -14.06 -8.93 1.78
C ILE A 186 -15.54 -8.62 1.57
N ASP A 187 -16.00 -8.56 0.32
CA ASP A 187 -17.42 -8.29 0.00
C ASP A 187 -18.33 -9.36 0.58
N GLY A 188 -17.94 -10.63 0.43
CA GLY A 188 -18.70 -11.76 0.98
C GLY A 188 -18.64 -11.92 2.50
N ALA A 189 -17.71 -11.25 3.20
CA ALA A 189 -17.68 -11.20 4.67
C ALA A 189 -18.47 -10.00 5.23
N ARG A 190 -18.83 -9.04 4.37
CA ARG A 190 -19.65 -7.86 4.69
C ARG A 190 -21.15 -8.06 4.42
N GLY A 191 -21.50 -9.01 3.55
CA GLY A 191 -22.88 -9.44 3.29
C GLY A 191 -23.36 -10.52 4.26
#